data_AF-A0A6B3IJ72-F1
#
_entry.id   AF-A0A6B3IJ72-F1
#
_cell.length_a   1.000
_cell.length_b   1.000
_cell.length_c   1.000
_cell.angle_alpha   90.00
_cell.angle_beta   90.00
_cell.angle_gamma   90.00
#
_symmetry.space_group_name_H-M   'P 1'
#
loop_
_entity.id
_entity.type
_entity.pdbx_description
1 polymer ?
#
loop_
_entity_poly.entity_id
_entity_poly.type
_entity_poly.pdbx_seq_one_letter_code
_entity_poly.pdbx_strand_id
1 'polypeptide(L)'
;DMRLVERPAPPGPAPTAAELVELGGRTVFGFPATQERVACRYCLHITEEGDALAVSLTADTAYLPPETIRAHLYGIEELVVTSAAGRSPLLAGVRELLETAGKART
;
A
#
# COMPACT_ATOMS: atom_id res chain seq x y z
N ASP A 1 9.46 22.41 3.29
CA ASP A 1 9.33 22.00 4.70
C ASP A 1 8.19 21.00 4.77
N MET A 2 8.48 19.71 4.99
CA MET A 2 7.44 18.69 5.16
C MET A 2 7.23 18.50 6.65
N ARG A 3 6.19 19.12 7.20
CA ARG A 3 5.82 18.97 8.59
C ARG A 3 4.81 17.83 8.70
N LEU A 4 5.12 16.82 9.51
CA LEU A 4 4.15 15.81 9.92
C LEU A 4 3.19 16.50 10.89
N VAL A 5 2.01 16.87 10.39
CA VAL A 5 0.94 17.45 11.20
C VAL A 5 0.03 16.31 11.63
N GLU A 6 -0.14 16.15 12.93
CA GLU A 6 -1.13 15.21 13.47
C GLU A 6 -2.52 15.72 13.08
N ARG A 7 -3.25 14.92 12.30
CA ARG A 7 -4.64 15.20 11.99
C ARG A 7 -5.53 14.56 13.04
N PRO A 8 -6.47 15.31 13.65
CA PRO A 8 -7.45 14.70 14.51
C PRO A 8 -8.28 13.70 13.70
N ALA A 9 -8.52 12.53 14.30
CA ALA A 9 -9.39 11.54 13.70
C ALA A 9 -10.81 12.11 13.53
N PRO A 10 -11.53 11.76 12.45
CA PRO A 10 -12.93 12.11 12.33
C PRO A 10 -13.73 11.53 13.51
N PRO A 11 -14.82 12.19 13.92
CA PRO A 11 -15.63 11.73 15.05
C PRO A 11 -16.27 10.38 14.74
N GLY A 12 -16.26 9.48 15.73
CA GLY A 12 -16.83 8.14 15.61
C GLY A 12 -15.93 7.07 16.21
N PRO A 13 -16.41 5.80 16.29
CA PRO A 13 -15.54 4.68 16.61
C PRO A 13 -14.49 4.51 15.51
N ALA A 14 -13.28 4.08 15.89
CA ALA A 14 -12.30 3.63 14.93
C ALA A 14 -12.84 2.42 14.15
N PRO A 15 -12.48 2.25 12.86
CA PRO A 15 -12.85 1.07 12.11
C PRO A 15 -12.39 -0.21 12.79
N THR A 16 -13.26 -1.20 12.83
CA THR A 16 -12.93 -2.56 13.28
C THR A 16 -12.00 -3.24 12.29
N ALA A 17 -11.29 -4.26 12.76
CA ALA A 17 -10.45 -5.09 11.89
C ALA A 17 -11.23 -5.74 10.73
N ALA A 18 -12.50 -6.09 10.94
CA ALA A 18 -13.34 -6.70 9.91
C ALA A 18 -13.70 -5.67 8.82
N GLU A 19 -14.08 -4.44 9.22
CA GLU A 19 -14.36 -3.34 8.29
C GLU A 19 -13.13 -2.99 7.45
N LEU A 20 -11.94 -2.97 8.04
CA LEU A 20 -10.70 -2.71 7.30
C LEU A 20 -10.37 -3.80 6.27
N VAL A 21 -10.61 -5.08 6.60
CA VAL A 21 -10.44 -6.20 5.67
C VAL A 21 -11.46 -6.12 4.52
N GLU A 22 -12.70 -5.78 4.81
CA GLU A 22 -13.75 -5.58 3.80
C GLU A 22 -13.40 -4.44 2.85
N LEU A 23 -12.93 -3.30 3.37
CA LEU A 23 -12.49 -2.16 2.57
C LEU A 23 -11.33 -2.54 1.63
N GLY A 24 -10.38 -3.34 2.08
CA GLY A 24 -9.30 -3.86 1.23
C GLY A 24 -9.81 -4.69 0.04
N GLY A 25 -10.96 -5.37 0.18
CA GLY A 25 -11.61 -6.09 -0.92
C GLY A 25 -12.11 -5.18 -2.06
N ARG A 26 -12.21 -3.87 -1.83
CA ARG A 26 -12.64 -2.86 -2.81
C ARG A 26 -11.45 -2.21 -3.55
N THR A 27 -10.23 -2.60 -3.23
CA THR A 27 -9.02 -2.00 -3.80
C THR A 27 -8.92 -2.25 -5.29
N VAL A 28 -8.68 -1.17 -6.03
CA VAL A 28 -8.46 -1.21 -7.48
C VAL A 28 -6.98 -1.04 -7.77
N PHE A 29 -6.49 -1.76 -8.78
CA PHE A 29 -5.12 -1.66 -9.26
C PHE A 29 -5.09 -1.13 -10.70
N GLY A 30 -4.15 -0.24 -10.98
CA GLY A 30 -3.89 0.27 -12.33
C GLY A 30 -2.39 0.40 -12.60
N PHE A 31 -2.02 0.34 -13.87
CA PHE A 31 -0.67 0.64 -14.36
C PHE A 31 -0.76 1.80 -15.36
N PRO A 32 -0.80 3.04 -14.87
CA PRO A 32 -1.25 4.17 -15.68
C PRO A 32 -0.24 4.59 -16.77
N ALA A 33 1.06 4.38 -16.56
CA ALA A 33 2.10 4.74 -17.53
C ALA A 33 3.44 4.05 -17.25
N THR A 34 4.23 3.85 -18.30
CA THR A 34 5.68 3.58 -18.23
C THR A 34 6.47 4.87 -18.48
N GLN A 35 7.65 5.01 -17.88
CA GLN A 35 8.54 6.15 -18.11
C GLN A 35 9.92 5.66 -18.55
N GLU A 36 10.52 6.31 -19.55
CA GLU A 36 11.88 5.94 -20.03
C GLU A 36 12.97 6.33 -19.02
N ARG A 37 12.73 7.36 -18.21
CA ARG A 37 13.65 7.85 -17.18
C ARG A 37 12.88 8.28 -15.94
N VAL A 38 13.38 7.89 -14.77
CA VAL A 38 12.81 8.26 -13.47
C VAL A 38 13.87 8.99 -12.64
N ALA A 39 13.46 10.01 -11.88
CA ALA A 39 14.36 10.78 -11.02
C ALA A 39 14.78 10.00 -9.74
N CYS A 40 14.05 8.94 -9.41
CA CYS A 40 14.30 8.07 -8.27
C CYS A 40 14.23 6.60 -8.70
N ARG A 41 15.03 5.75 -8.06
CA ARG A 41 14.96 4.29 -8.28
C ARG A 41 13.69 3.67 -7.69
N TYR A 42 13.16 4.31 -6.65
CA TYR A 42 11.94 3.91 -5.96
C TYR A 42 11.32 5.14 -5.31
N CYS A 43 10.09 5.48 -5.69
CA CYS A 43 9.27 6.51 -5.06
C CYS A 43 7.89 5.95 -4.78
N LEU A 44 7.50 5.96 -3.50
CA LEU A 44 6.14 5.68 -3.06
C LEU A 44 5.48 6.99 -2.65
N HIS A 45 4.31 7.27 -3.22
CA HIS A 45 3.46 8.38 -2.81
C HIS A 45 2.18 7.82 -2.22
N ILE A 46 1.77 8.36 -1.08
CA ILE A 46 0.51 8.07 -0.44
C ILE A 46 -0.27 9.38 -0.41
N THR A 47 -1.43 9.38 -1.04
CA THR A 47 -2.30 10.55 -1.13
C THR A 47 -3.73 10.18 -0.72
N GLU A 48 -4.46 11.15 -0.21
CA GLU A 48 -5.91 10.99 0.00
C GLU A 48 -6.64 11.25 -1.31
N GLU A 49 -7.52 10.33 -1.70
CA GLU A 49 -8.41 10.46 -2.85
C GLU A 49 -9.84 10.17 -2.39
N GLY A 50 -10.60 11.22 -2.08
CA GLY A 50 -11.96 11.08 -1.56
C GLY A 50 -11.99 10.36 -0.21
N ASP A 51 -12.65 9.21 -0.16
CA ASP A 51 -12.75 8.33 1.01
C ASP A 51 -11.69 7.21 1.03
N ALA A 52 -10.73 7.24 0.10
CA ALA A 52 -9.69 6.23 -0.06
C ALA A 52 -8.27 6.82 0.06
N LEU A 53 -7.30 5.92 0.27
CA LEU A 53 -5.88 6.21 0.11
C LEU A 53 -5.43 5.70 -1.26
N ALA A 54 -4.82 6.58 -2.06
CA ALA A 54 -4.14 6.18 -3.27
C ALA A 54 -2.65 5.96 -2.97
N VAL A 55 -2.17 4.76 -3.32
CA VAL A 55 -0.76 4.39 -3.18
C VAL A 55 -0.17 4.29 -4.59
N SER A 56 0.65 5.27 -4.95
CA SER A 56 1.32 5.34 -6.25
C SER A 56 2.79 4.97 -6.13
N LEU A 57 3.28 4.14 -7.06
CA LEU A 57 4.66 3.70 -7.11
C LEU A 57 5.29 4.02 -8.46
N THR A 58 6.42 4.72 -8.43
CA THR A 58 7.35 4.83 -9.54
C THR A 58 8.63 4.08 -9.15
N ALA A 59 8.99 3.05 -9.91
CA ALA A 59 10.17 2.23 -9.63
C ALA A 59 10.98 1.95 -10.89
N ASP A 60 12.29 1.83 -10.71
CA ASP A 60 13.20 1.32 -11.74
C ASP A 60 12.99 -0.19 -11.90
N THR A 61 12.57 -0.59 -13.09
CA THR A 61 12.25 -1.98 -13.42
C THR A 61 13.46 -2.92 -13.42
N ALA A 62 14.68 -2.38 -13.41
CA ALA A 62 15.88 -3.20 -13.19
C ALA A 62 15.96 -3.75 -11.76
N TYR A 63 15.26 -3.14 -10.79
CA TYR A 63 15.24 -3.55 -9.38
C TYR A 63 13.88 -4.08 -8.92
N LEU A 64 12.79 -3.59 -9.52
CA LEU A 64 11.44 -4.08 -9.26
C LEU A 64 10.75 -4.42 -10.58
N PRO A 65 10.86 -5.67 -11.05
CA PRO A 65 10.30 -6.10 -12.33
C PRO A 65 8.78 -5.86 -12.41
N PRO A 66 8.23 -5.46 -13.58
CA PRO A 66 6.81 -5.12 -13.71
C PRO A 66 5.83 -6.17 -13.19
N GLU A 67 6.14 -7.45 -13.40
CA GLU A 67 5.33 -8.59 -12.94
C GLU A 67 5.23 -8.66 -11.41
N THR A 68 6.18 -8.08 -10.69
CA THR A 68 6.21 -8.05 -9.21
C THR A 68 5.57 -6.80 -8.61
N ILE A 69 5.43 -5.72 -9.39
CA ILE A 69 4.92 -4.42 -8.90
C ILE A 69 3.53 -4.56 -8.27
N ARG A 70 2.65 -5.34 -8.88
CA ARG A 70 1.30 -5.59 -8.35
C ARG A 70 1.35 -6.27 -6.98
N ALA A 71 2.11 -7.36 -6.86
CA ALA A 71 2.28 -8.08 -5.61
C ALA A 71 2.90 -7.19 -4.52
N HIS A 72 3.87 -6.36 -4.90
CA HIS A 72 4.51 -5.39 -4.00
C HIS A 72 3.52 -4.36 -3.45
N LEU A 73 2.68 -3.77 -4.30
CA LEU A 73 1.65 -2.81 -3.88
C LEU A 73 0.58 -3.46 -2.98
N TYR A 74 0.13 -4.67 -3.28
CA TYR A 74 -0.77 -5.40 -2.37
C TYR A 74 -0.11 -5.78 -1.05
N GLY A 75 1.18 -6.09 -1.07
CA GLY A 75 1.95 -6.34 0.16
C GLY A 75 2.05 -5.09 1.05
N ILE A 76 2.19 -3.90 0.46
CA ILE A 76 2.14 -2.62 1.19
C ILE A 76 0.75 -2.40 1.79
N GLU A 77 -0.31 -2.61 1.01
CA GLU A 77 -1.68 -2.51 1.50
C GLU A 77 -1.92 -3.43 2.69
N GLU A 78 -1.57 -4.72 2.57
CA GLU A 78 -1.72 -5.71 3.64
C GLU A 78 -0.96 -5.28 4.90
N LEU A 79 0.28 -4.79 4.75
CA LEU A 79 1.08 -4.27 5.87
C LEU A 79 0.40 -3.09 6.57
N VAL A 80 -0.17 -2.15 5.81
CA VAL A 80 -0.85 -0.95 6.35
C VAL A 80 -2.15 -1.36 7.05
N VAL A 81 -2.99 -2.16 6.40
CA VAL A 81 -4.28 -2.62 6.92
C VAL A 81 -4.12 -3.47 8.18
N THR A 82 -3.19 -4.42 8.17
CA THR A 82 -2.90 -5.26 9.36
C THR A 82 -2.35 -4.44 10.52
N SER A 83 -1.48 -3.46 10.24
CA SER A 83 -0.96 -2.55 11.27
C SER A 83 -2.07 -1.66 11.84
N ALA A 84 -2.94 -1.09 11.00
CA ALA A 84 -4.10 -0.31 11.43
C ALA A 84 -5.08 -1.15 12.26
N ALA A 85 -5.21 -2.44 11.95
CA ALA A 85 -6.01 -3.39 12.70
C ALA A 85 -5.34 -3.92 13.99
N GLY A 86 -4.20 -3.36 14.39
CA GLY A 86 -3.46 -3.75 15.61
C GLY A 86 -2.70 -5.07 15.50
N ARG A 87 -2.51 -5.60 14.29
CA ARG A 87 -1.81 -6.86 13.99
C ARG A 87 -0.54 -6.61 13.17
N SER A 88 0.23 -5.57 13.51
CA SER A 88 1.43 -5.22 12.75
C SER A 88 2.39 -6.42 12.68
N PRO A 89 2.79 -6.86 11.48
CA PRO A 89 3.69 -7.99 11.34
C PRO A 89 5.07 -7.65 11.89
N LEU A 90 5.73 -8.64 12.50
CA LEU A 90 7.14 -8.50 12.84
C LEU A 90 7.96 -8.31 11.56
N LEU A 91 9.04 -7.54 11.62
CA LEU A 91 9.92 -7.29 10.47
C LEU A 91 10.41 -8.60 9.81
N ALA A 92 10.63 -9.65 10.61
CA ALA A 92 11.01 -10.97 10.12
C ALA A 92 9.94 -11.66 9.24
N GLY A 93 8.66 -11.34 9.42
CA GLY A 93 7.54 -11.91 8.66
C GLY A 93 7.15 -11.10 7.42
N VAL A 94 7.73 -9.92 7.20
CA VAL A 94 7.35 -9.03 6.08
C VAL A 94 7.56 -9.70 4.73
N ARG A 95 8.67 -10.44 4.55
CA ARG A 95 8.95 -11.11 3.27
C ARG A 95 7.85 -12.11 2.89
N GLU A 96 7.45 -12.97 3.83
CA GLU A 96 6.41 -13.98 3.60
C GLU A 96 5.05 -13.33 3.30
N LEU A 97 4.75 -12.21 3.96
CA LEU A 97 3.55 -11.42 3.71
C LEU A 97 3.53 -10.86 2.28
N LEU A 98 4.64 -10.32 1.78
CA LEU A 98 4.74 -9.84 0.39
C LEU A 98 4.55 -10.97 -0.64
N GLU A 99 5.10 -12.15 -0.36
CA GLU A 99 4.98 -13.33 -1.23
C GLU A 99 3.55 -13.90 -1.29
N THR A 100 2.76 -13.70 -0.23
CA THR A 100 1.39 -14.25 -0.10
C THR A 100 0.32 -13.28 -0.60
N ALA A 101 0.45 -11.98 -0.29
CA ALA A 101 -0.51 -10.95 -0.67
C ALA A 101 -0.72 -10.87 -2.20
N GLY A 102 0.37 -11.02 -2.98
CA GLY A 102 0.29 -11.00 -4.45
C GLY A 102 -0.44 -12.20 -5.08
N LYS A 103 -0.50 -13.35 -4.39
CA LYS A 103 -1.14 -14.58 -4.89
C LYS A 103 -2.65 -14.62 -4.65
N ALA A 104 -3.14 -13.93 -3.62
CA ALA A 104 -4.55 -13.98 -3.23
C ALA A 104 -5.46 -13.09 -4.09
N ARG A 105 -4.90 -12.13 -4.84
CA ARG A 105 -5.65 -11.09 -5.58
C ARG A 105 -5.22 -10.95 -7.05
N THR A 106 -4.77 -12.06 -7.64
CA THR A 106 -4.32 -12.11 -9.04
C THR A 106 -5.48 -12.03 -10.02
#